data_AF-A0A7S2QKV7-F1
#
_entry.id   AF-A0A7S2QKV7-F1
#
_cell.length_a   1.000
_cell.length_b   1.000
_cell.length_c   1.000
_cell.angle_alpha   90.00
_cell.angle_beta   90.00
_cell.angle_gamma   90.00
#
_symmetry.space_group_name_H-M   'P 1'
#
loop_
_entity.id
_entity.type
_entity.pdbx_description
1 polymer ?
#
loop_
_entity_poly.entity_id
_entity_poly.type
_entity_poly.pdbx_seq_one_letter_code
_entity_poly.pdbx_strand_id
1 'polypeptide(L)'
;MPNFTVDQIRGIMDNTDKIRSMSVIAHVDHGKSTLTDSLICKAGIISAKQAGDARFTDTRADEQERGVTIKSTGVSLYFEHDEDDGKGNQPHLINLIDSPGHVDFSSEVTAALRITDGAMVVVDCIEGCAVQTETVLRQSLAERVKPCLFVNKVDRCILELQMEPEDMYGRFRKAIEDVNVIVATYNDALMGDVQVMPEKGTVAFGSGLHGW
;
A
#
# COMPACT_ATOMS: atom_id res chain seq x y z
N MET A 1 -2.76 -5.55 22.70
CA MET A 1 -4.03 -6.17 22.30
C MET A 1 -4.54 -5.37 21.12
N PRO A 2 -5.04 -6.02 20.06
CA PRO A 2 -5.68 -5.32 18.94
C PRO A 2 -6.76 -4.39 19.43
N ASN A 3 -6.94 -3.26 18.74
CA ASN A 3 -7.94 -2.23 19.11
C ASN A 3 -9.38 -2.70 18.84
N PHE A 4 -9.56 -3.93 18.39
CA PHE A 4 -10.83 -4.51 17.97
C PHE A 4 -10.94 -5.97 18.42
N THR A 5 -12.17 -6.45 18.49
CA THR A 5 -12.52 -7.83 18.87
C THR A 5 -12.92 -8.67 17.66
N VAL A 6 -12.85 -9.99 17.80
CA VAL A 6 -13.29 -10.94 16.76
C VAL A 6 -14.80 -10.79 16.49
N ASP A 7 -15.60 -10.47 17.50
CA ASP A 7 -17.05 -10.26 17.35
C ASP A 7 -17.37 -9.03 16.50
N GLN A 8 -16.59 -7.94 16.65
CA GLN A 8 -16.71 -6.75 15.79
C GLN A 8 -16.37 -7.06 14.33
N ILE A 9 -15.30 -7.83 14.09
CA ILE A 9 -14.96 -8.27 12.72
C ILE A 9 -16.10 -9.09 12.15
N ARG A 10 -16.61 -10.07 12.90
CA ARG A 10 -17.70 -10.93 12.45
C ARG A 10 -18.95 -10.15 12.10
N GLY A 11 -19.29 -9.11 12.87
CA GLY A 11 -20.43 -8.24 12.57
C GLY A 11 -20.31 -7.48 11.25
N ILE A 12 -19.09 -7.13 10.82
CA ILE A 12 -18.84 -6.42 9.56
C ILE A 12 -18.72 -7.36 8.37
N MET A 13 -18.30 -8.60 8.60
CA MET A 13 -18.19 -9.59 7.53
C MET A 13 -19.51 -9.81 6.78
N ASP A 14 -20.66 -9.56 7.42
CA ASP A 14 -21.97 -9.63 6.79
C ASP A 14 -22.28 -8.42 5.88
N ASN A 15 -21.56 -7.30 6.03
CA ASN A 15 -21.73 -6.08 5.23
C ASN A 15 -20.60 -5.93 4.19
N THR A 16 -20.80 -6.54 3.03
CA THR A 16 -19.81 -6.56 1.93
C THR A 16 -19.43 -5.17 1.43
N ASP A 17 -20.32 -4.18 1.50
CA ASP A 17 -20.06 -2.81 1.03
C ASP A 17 -19.01 -2.09 1.88
N LYS A 18 -18.73 -2.59 3.09
CA LYS A 18 -17.73 -2.07 4.02
C LYS A 18 -16.43 -2.88 4.06
N ILE A 19 -16.32 -3.91 3.21
CA ILE A 19 -15.11 -4.72 3.06
C ILE A 19 -14.28 -4.19 1.90
N ARG A 20 -12.97 -4.04 2.09
CA ARG A 20 -12.02 -3.66 1.03
C ARG A 20 -10.85 -4.64 1.03
N SER A 21 -10.66 -5.36 -0.07
CA SER A 21 -9.50 -6.23 -0.23
C SER A 21 -8.47 -5.54 -1.10
N MET A 22 -7.24 -5.39 -0.60
CA MET A 22 -6.19 -4.66 -1.31
C MET A 22 -4.81 -5.29 -1.18
N SER A 23 -4.03 -5.23 -2.26
CA SER A 23 -2.63 -5.66 -2.27
C SER A 23 -1.67 -4.48 -2.15
N VAL A 24 -0.47 -4.70 -1.62
CA VAL A 24 0.60 -3.69 -1.66
C VAL A 24 1.60 -4.03 -2.76
N ILE A 25 1.81 -3.10 -3.69
CA ILE A 25 2.74 -3.21 -4.82
C ILE A 25 3.90 -2.26 -4.58
N ALA A 26 5.13 -2.77 -4.61
CA ALA A 26 6.32 -1.93 -4.50
C ALA A 26 7.53 -2.60 -5.16
N HIS A 27 8.52 -1.78 -5.53
CA HIS A 27 9.87 -2.26 -5.79
C HIS A 27 10.52 -2.76 -4.49
N VAL A 28 11.55 -3.61 -4.64
CA VAL A 28 12.44 -3.97 -3.53
C VAL A 28 13.00 -2.68 -2.89
N ASP A 29 13.10 -2.68 -1.56
CA ASP A 29 13.59 -1.55 -0.76
C ASP A 29 12.80 -0.22 -0.84
N HIS A 30 11.64 -0.17 -1.50
CA HIS A 30 10.74 0.99 -1.44
C HIS A 30 9.93 1.09 -0.13
N GLY A 31 10.14 0.17 0.81
CA GLY A 31 9.55 0.22 2.15
C GLY A 31 8.15 -0.39 2.26
N LYS A 32 7.82 -1.38 1.41
CA LYS A 32 6.56 -2.14 1.46
C LYS A 32 6.30 -2.77 2.83
N SER A 33 7.22 -3.61 3.31
CA SER A 33 7.06 -4.30 4.60
C SER A 33 6.98 -3.31 5.76
N THR A 34 7.77 -2.24 5.73
CA THR A 34 7.75 -1.18 6.76
C THR A 34 6.42 -0.44 6.79
N LEU A 35 5.86 -0.11 5.62
CA LEU A 35 4.55 0.54 5.53
C LEU A 35 3.44 -0.40 6.04
N THR A 36 3.46 -1.67 5.61
CA THR A 36 2.52 -2.69 6.07
C THR A 36 2.58 -2.86 7.58
N ASP A 37 3.78 -2.95 8.17
CA ASP A 37 3.97 -3.01 9.62
C ASP A 37 3.40 -1.79 10.36
N SER A 38 3.57 -0.59 9.79
CA SER A 38 3.02 0.65 10.35
C SER A 38 1.49 0.61 10.41
N LEU A 39 0.83 0.10 9.36
CA LEU A 39 -0.61 -0.11 9.32
C LEU A 39 -1.07 -1.13 10.38
N ILE A 40 -0.36 -2.24 10.51
CA ILE A 40 -0.68 -3.30 11.48
C ILE A 40 -0.49 -2.80 12.92
N CYS A 41 0.55 -2.00 13.16
CA CYS A 41 0.79 -1.33 14.42
C CYS A 41 -0.34 -0.35 14.76
N LYS A 42 -0.78 0.46 13.78
CA LYS A 42 -1.87 1.41 13.97
C LYS A 42 -3.20 0.71 14.30
N ALA A 43 -3.42 -0.47 13.73
CA ALA A 43 -4.57 -1.33 14.07
C ALA A 43 -4.48 -1.96 15.48
N GLY A 44 -3.36 -1.78 16.19
CA GLY A 44 -3.12 -2.29 17.54
C GLY A 44 -2.79 -3.78 17.60
N ILE A 45 -2.67 -4.45 16.45
CA ILE A 45 -2.36 -5.88 16.35
C ILE A 45 -0.95 -6.14 16.89
N ILE A 46 -0.02 -5.22 16.63
CA ILE A 46 1.38 -5.26 17.10
C ILE A 46 1.67 -4.05 17.98
N SER A 47 2.60 -4.20 18.92
CA SER A 47 3.09 -3.08 19.72
C SER A 47 4.01 -2.15 18.91
N ALA A 48 3.92 -0.83 19.13
CA ALA A 48 4.77 0.16 18.45
C ALA A 48 6.28 -0.08 18.60
N LYS A 49 6.70 -0.81 19.63
CA LYS A 49 8.10 -1.18 19.87
C LYS A 49 8.61 -2.32 18.97
N GLN A 50 7.71 -3.01 18.28
CA GLN A 50 8.02 -4.13 17.38
C GLN A 50 7.72 -3.78 15.91
N ALA A 51 7.06 -2.66 15.65
CA ALA A 51 6.75 -2.21 14.29
C ALA A 51 8.03 -1.78 13.56
N GLY A 52 8.23 -2.25 12.32
CA GLY A 52 9.39 -1.91 11.49
C GLY A 52 10.62 -2.79 11.71
N ASP A 53 10.93 -3.16 12.95
CA ASP A 53 12.07 -4.05 13.27
C ASP A 53 11.70 -5.54 13.11
N ALA A 54 10.46 -5.93 13.39
CA ALA A 54 10.05 -7.33 13.38
C ALA A 54 9.59 -7.83 11.99
N ARG A 55 9.20 -6.94 11.06
CA ARG A 55 8.64 -7.28 9.74
C ARG A 55 7.62 -8.40 9.83
N PHE A 56 6.46 -8.11 10.43
CA PHE A 56 5.54 -9.14 10.87
C PHE A 56 4.97 -10.00 9.74
N THR A 57 4.89 -9.44 8.52
CA THR A 57 4.47 -10.19 7.33
C THR A 57 5.56 -11.12 6.79
N ASP A 58 6.82 -10.85 7.11
CA ASP A 58 7.99 -11.66 6.74
C ASP A 58 8.23 -12.73 7.84
N THR A 59 7.38 -13.77 7.81
CA THR A 59 7.36 -14.82 8.85
C THR A 59 8.48 -15.86 8.72
N ARG A 60 9.15 -15.93 7.57
CA ARG A 60 10.20 -16.94 7.32
C ARG A 60 11.59 -16.38 7.59
N ALA A 61 12.50 -17.26 8.04
CA ALA A 61 13.88 -16.89 8.33
C ALA A 61 14.64 -16.36 7.10
N ASP A 62 14.37 -16.90 5.91
CA ASP A 62 14.96 -16.44 4.65
C ASP A 62 14.43 -15.08 4.18
N GLU A 63 13.18 -14.74 4.53
CA GLU A 63 12.60 -13.41 4.28
C GLU A 63 13.28 -12.35 5.15
N GLN A 64 13.43 -12.64 6.44
CA GLN A 64 14.08 -11.74 7.40
C GLN A 64 15.56 -11.53 7.11
N GLU A 65 16.29 -12.58 6.75
CA GLU A 65 17.73 -12.50 6.43
C GLU A 65 18.00 -11.67 5.18
N ARG A 66 17.14 -11.79 4.16
CA ARG A 66 17.30 -11.09 2.87
C ARG A 66 16.57 -9.75 2.80
N GLY A 67 15.70 -9.48 3.76
CA GLY A 67 14.89 -8.27 3.82
C GLY A 67 13.85 -8.16 2.71
N VAL A 68 13.37 -9.28 2.16
CA VAL A 68 12.39 -9.33 1.06
C VAL A 68 11.20 -10.24 1.41
N THR A 69 10.01 -9.86 0.96
CA THR A 69 8.81 -10.70 1.08
C THR A 69 8.82 -11.80 0.02
N ILE A 70 8.75 -13.06 0.45
CA ILE A 70 8.77 -14.25 -0.41
C ILE A 70 7.37 -14.87 -0.53
N LYS A 71 6.56 -14.84 0.55
CA LYS A 71 5.21 -15.39 0.58
C LYS A 71 4.14 -14.33 0.84
N SER A 72 2.96 -14.60 0.33
CA SER A 72 1.79 -13.76 0.55
C SER A 72 1.19 -13.99 1.94
N THR A 73 1.07 -12.91 2.72
CA THR A 73 0.42 -12.92 4.03
C THR A 73 -0.78 -11.98 4.00
N GLY A 74 -1.93 -12.47 4.46
CA GLY A 74 -3.15 -11.67 4.60
C GLY A 74 -3.32 -11.13 6.02
N VAL A 75 -3.58 -9.84 6.16
CA VAL A 75 -3.87 -9.19 7.44
C VAL A 75 -5.19 -8.42 7.34
N SER A 76 -6.11 -8.69 8.26
CA SER A 76 -7.36 -7.93 8.36
C SER A 76 -7.20 -6.78 9.35
N LEU A 77 -7.52 -5.57 8.90
CA LEU A 77 -7.48 -4.34 9.66
C LEU A 77 -8.91 -3.84 9.86
N TYR A 78 -9.30 -3.65 11.12
CA TYR A 78 -10.54 -2.98 11.47
C TYR A 78 -10.25 -1.50 11.65
N PHE A 79 -10.94 -0.65 10.90
CA PHE A 79 -10.76 0.80 10.95
C PHE A 79 -12.11 1.49 10.99
N GLU A 80 -12.28 2.42 11.92
CA GLU A 80 -13.46 3.28 11.95
C GLU A 80 -13.09 4.63 11.37
N HIS A 81 -13.83 5.02 10.33
CA HIS A 81 -13.63 6.29 9.64
C HIS A 81 -14.91 7.11 9.74
N ASP A 82 -14.76 8.38 10.13
CA ASP A 82 -15.85 9.33 10.09
C ASP A 82 -16.02 9.77 8.63
N GLU A 83 -17.06 9.25 7.98
CA GLU A 83 -17.38 9.67 6.62
C GLU A 83 -17.91 11.13 6.69
N ASP A 84 -17.43 12.00 5.79
CA ASP A 84 -17.83 13.43 5.69
C ASP A 84 -19.35 13.63 5.43
N ASP A 85 -20.11 12.54 5.34
CA ASP A 85 -21.55 12.51 5.15
C ASP A 85 -22.36 12.66 6.46
N GLY A 86 -21.67 12.90 7.59
CA GLY A 86 -22.28 13.22 8.89
C GLY A 86 -22.98 12.03 9.55
N LYS A 87 -22.71 10.80 9.08
CA LYS A 87 -23.25 9.56 9.66
C LYS A 87 -22.43 9.01 10.82
N GLY A 88 -21.37 9.71 11.22
CA GLY A 88 -20.47 9.31 12.30
C GLY A 88 -19.48 8.23 11.87
N ASN A 89 -18.71 7.73 12.84
CA ASN A 89 -17.67 6.72 12.63
C ASN A 89 -18.26 5.42 12.08
N GLN A 90 -18.05 5.16 10.79
CA GLN A 90 -18.48 3.92 10.15
C GLN A 90 -17.32 2.93 10.15
N PRO A 91 -17.57 1.66 10.52
CA PRO A 91 -16.50 0.70 10.59
C PRO A 91 -16.28 0.05 9.22
N HIS A 92 -15.02 -0.15 8.88
CA HIS A 92 -14.54 -0.75 7.65
C HIS A 92 -13.60 -1.91 7.97
N LEU A 93 -13.71 -2.98 7.18
CA LEU A 93 -12.82 -4.12 7.23
C LEU A 93 -11.91 -4.09 6.00
N ILE A 94 -10.62 -3.85 6.23
CA ILE A 94 -9.63 -3.80 5.16
C ILE A 94 -8.80 -5.07 5.23
N ASN A 95 -8.86 -5.89 4.19
CA ASN A 95 -8.01 -7.06 4.03
C ASN A 95 -6.78 -6.67 3.22
N LEU A 96 -5.66 -6.52 3.89
CA LEU A 96 -4.37 -6.23 3.29
C LEU A 96 -3.68 -7.54 2.91
N ILE A 97 -3.33 -7.69 1.63
CA ILE A 97 -2.59 -8.84 1.13
C ILE A 97 -1.19 -8.37 0.75
N ASP A 98 -0.21 -8.80 1.52
CA ASP A 98 1.18 -8.46 1.27
C ASP A 98 1.75 -9.41 0.21
N SER A 99 1.90 -8.96 -1.04
CA SER A 99 2.40 -9.79 -2.15
C SER A 99 3.91 -9.62 -2.37
N PRO A 100 4.66 -10.64 -2.83
CA PRO A 100 6.09 -10.50 -3.13
C PRO A 100 6.40 -9.36 -4.10
N GLY A 101 7.46 -8.59 -3.85
CA GLY A 101 7.89 -7.49 -4.76
C GLY A 101 8.88 -7.93 -5.85
N HIS A 102 9.39 -9.17 -5.77
CA HIS A 102 10.45 -9.66 -6.65
C HIS A 102 9.88 -10.35 -7.89
N VAL A 103 10.51 -10.14 -9.05
CA VAL A 103 10.09 -10.67 -10.37
C VAL A 103 10.00 -12.20 -10.41
N ASP A 104 10.83 -12.87 -9.61
CA ASP A 104 10.89 -14.34 -9.53
C ASP A 104 9.61 -14.97 -8.95
N PHE A 105 8.76 -14.20 -8.26
CA PHE A 105 7.54 -14.67 -7.61
C PHE A 105 6.26 -14.21 -8.33
N SER A 106 6.35 -13.96 -9.65
CA SER A 106 5.26 -13.43 -10.46
C SER A 106 3.93 -14.23 -10.41
N SER A 107 4.00 -15.56 -10.25
CA SER A 107 2.80 -16.40 -10.12
C SER A 107 2.02 -16.13 -8.83
N GLU A 108 2.73 -15.89 -7.74
CA GLU A 108 2.15 -15.58 -6.44
C GLU A 108 1.60 -14.15 -6.41
N VAL A 109 2.30 -13.19 -7.02
CA VAL A 109 1.81 -11.83 -7.22
C VAL A 109 0.50 -11.81 -8.02
N THR A 110 0.43 -12.56 -9.11
CA THR A 110 -0.79 -12.64 -9.92
C THR A 110 -1.95 -13.26 -9.14
N ALA A 111 -1.68 -14.29 -8.32
CA ALA A 111 -2.71 -14.89 -7.47
C ALA A 111 -3.22 -13.92 -6.40
N ALA A 112 -2.34 -13.12 -5.78
CA ALA A 112 -2.69 -12.09 -4.82
C ALA A 112 -3.54 -10.98 -5.47
N LEU A 113 -3.19 -10.54 -6.67
CA LEU A 113 -3.93 -9.50 -7.39
C LEU A 113 -5.36 -9.92 -7.76
N ARG A 114 -5.56 -11.21 -8.09
CA ARG A 114 -6.89 -11.75 -8.44
C ARG A 114 -7.90 -11.80 -7.30
N ILE A 115 -7.44 -11.73 -6.06
CA ILE A 115 -8.30 -11.77 -4.87
C ILE A 115 -8.48 -10.37 -4.24
N THR A 116 -7.93 -9.33 -4.86
CA THR A 116 -7.98 -7.95 -4.39
C THR A 116 -8.74 -7.05 -5.35
N ASP A 117 -9.46 -6.07 -4.79
CA ASP A 117 -10.21 -5.07 -5.56
C ASP A 117 -9.36 -3.82 -5.84
N GLY A 118 -8.40 -3.54 -4.95
CA GLY A 118 -7.51 -2.38 -5.03
C GLY A 118 -6.04 -2.73 -4.84
N ALA A 119 -5.15 -1.84 -5.28
CA ALA A 119 -3.73 -1.98 -5.08
C ALA A 119 -3.11 -0.68 -4.58
N MET A 120 -2.43 -0.74 -3.43
CA MET A 120 -1.59 0.36 -2.95
C MET A 120 -0.21 0.26 -3.59
N VAL A 121 0.07 1.18 -4.50
CA VAL A 121 1.36 1.31 -5.18
C VAL A 121 2.27 2.18 -4.31
N VAL A 122 3.39 1.63 -3.86
CA VAL A 122 4.37 2.32 -3.01
C VAL A 122 5.58 2.72 -3.85
N VAL A 123 5.86 4.02 -3.89
CA VAL A 123 6.93 4.62 -4.69
C VAL A 123 7.85 5.43 -3.78
N ASP A 124 9.16 5.23 -3.89
CA ASP A 124 10.13 6.05 -3.18
C ASP A 124 10.16 7.47 -3.79
N CYS A 125 10.05 8.50 -2.96
CA CYS A 125 10.11 9.89 -3.41
C CYS A 125 11.47 10.31 -4.01
N ILE A 126 12.55 9.57 -3.71
CA ILE A 126 13.89 9.82 -4.22
C ILE A 126 14.12 9.09 -5.54
N GLU A 127 13.83 7.78 -5.56
CA GLU A 127 14.12 6.89 -6.70
C GLU A 127 13.04 6.96 -7.79
N GLY A 128 11.79 7.25 -7.41
CA GLY A 128 10.66 7.30 -8.33
C GLY A 128 10.15 5.91 -8.71
N CYS A 129 9.45 5.82 -9.84
CA CYS A 129 8.86 4.55 -10.28
C CYS A 129 9.91 3.64 -10.91
N ALA A 130 10.18 2.49 -10.27
CA ALA A 130 11.11 1.48 -10.77
C ALA A 130 10.43 0.45 -11.70
N VAL A 131 11.24 -0.29 -12.47
CA VAL A 131 10.78 -1.29 -13.47
C VAL A 131 9.92 -2.40 -12.83
N GLN A 132 10.22 -2.78 -11.58
CA GLN A 132 9.42 -3.80 -10.88
C GLN A 132 8.03 -3.25 -10.52
N THR A 133 7.94 -2.02 -10.03
CA THR A 133 6.66 -1.34 -9.78
C THR A 133 5.84 -1.27 -11.06
N GLU A 134 6.45 -0.90 -12.20
CA GLU A 134 5.77 -0.91 -13.50
C GLU A 134 5.25 -2.30 -13.87
N THR A 135 6.08 -3.33 -13.72
CA THR A 135 5.72 -4.70 -14.11
C THR A 135 4.52 -5.21 -13.33
N VAL A 136 4.50 -5.01 -12.01
CA VAL A 136 3.41 -5.46 -11.14
C VAL A 136 2.17 -4.57 -11.30
N LEU A 137 2.34 -3.25 -11.45
CA LEU A 137 1.25 -2.33 -11.74
C LEU A 137 0.53 -2.71 -13.05
N ARG A 138 1.29 -3.03 -14.11
CA ARG A 138 0.72 -3.54 -15.36
C ARG A 138 -0.09 -4.82 -15.17
N GLN A 139 0.40 -5.76 -14.36
CA GLN A 139 -0.34 -6.98 -14.03
C GLN A 139 -1.64 -6.66 -13.26
N SER A 140 -1.59 -5.72 -12.31
CA SER A 140 -2.77 -5.30 -11.54
C SER A 140 -3.86 -4.68 -12.42
N LEU A 141 -3.47 -3.85 -13.40
CA LEU A 141 -4.39 -3.24 -14.36
C LEU A 141 -5.03 -4.29 -15.28
N ALA A 142 -4.27 -5.32 -15.67
CA ALA A 142 -4.80 -6.43 -16.47
C ALA A 142 -5.85 -7.27 -15.70
N GLU A 143 -5.70 -7.38 -14.38
CA GLU A 143 -6.67 -8.00 -13.47
C GLU A 143 -7.77 -7.02 -13.01
N ARG A 144 -7.81 -5.80 -13.58
CA ARG A 144 -8.76 -4.71 -13.30
C ARG A 144 -8.78 -4.23 -11.85
N VAL A 145 -7.62 -4.30 -11.19
CA VAL A 145 -7.42 -3.82 -9.83
C VAL A 145 -7.17 -2.31 -9.87
N LYS A 146 -7.90 -1.54 -9.04
CA LYS A 146 -7.78 -0.07 -9.02
C LYS A 146 -6.56 0.38 -8.20
N PRO A 147 -5.62 1.17 -8.77
CA PRO A 147 -4.46 1.64 -8.04
C PRO A 147 -4.76 2.86 -7.14
N CYS A 148 -4.11 2.92 -5.99
CA CYS A 148 -3.89 4.14 -5.21
C CYS A 148 -2.38 4.28 -4.95
N LEU A 149 -1.87 5.51 -4.90
CA LEU A 149 -0.43 5.77 -4.80
C LEU A 149 -0.05 6.25 -3.40
N PHE A 150 1.00 5.64 -2.83
CA PHE A 150 1.66 6.10 -1.63
C PHE A 150 3.12 6.47 -1.95
N VAL A 151 3.44 7.75 -1.87
CA VAL A 151 4.80 8.26 -2.05
C VAL A 151 5.52 8.19 -0.70
N ASN A 152 6.48 7.28 -0.60
CA ASN A 152 7.17 6.89 0.63
C ASN A 152 8.55 7.57 0.76
N LYS A 153 9.14 7.45 1.96
CA LYS A 153 10.46 7.97 2.36
C LYS A 153 10.58 9.50 2.31
N VAL A 154 9.46 10.21 2.47
CA VAL A 154 9.44 11.69 2.47
C VAL A 154 10.34 12.28 3.56
N ASP A 155 10.54 11.55 4.66
CA ASP A 155 11.49 11.88 5.72
C ASP A 155 12.92 12.09 5.22
N ARG A 156 13.38 11.32 4.23
CA ARG A 156 14.73 11.45 3.68
C ARG A 156 14.90 12.75 2.90
N CYS A 157 13.87 13.19 2.17
CA CYS A 157 13.88 14.49 1.50
C CYS A 157 14.01 15.64 2.50
N ILE A 158 13.40 15.52 3.68
CA ILE A 158 13.40 16.57 4.71
C ILE A 158 14.66 16.52 5.57
N LEU A 159 15.02 15.35 6.10
CA LEU A 159 16.04 15.18 7.13
C LEU A 159 17.44 14.96 6.55
N GLU A 160 17.56 14.13 5.51
CA GLU A 160 18.86 13.78 4.92
C GLU A 160 19.26 14.79 3.84
N LEU A 161 18.37 15.00 2.86
CA LEU A 161 18.65 15.81 1.68
C LEU A 161 18.36 17.30 1.89
N GLN A 162 17.61 17.64 2.94
CA GLN A 162 17.23 19.01 3.30
C GLN A 162 16.76 19.82 2.09
N MET A 163 15.88 19.20 1.28
CA MET A 163 15.41 19.77 0.03
C MET A 163 14.51 20.98 0.28
N GLU A 164 14.59 21.95 -0.64
CA GLU A 164 13.64 23.04 -0.67
C GLU A 164 12.24 22.52 -1.03
N PRO A 165 11.15 23.13 -0.50
CA PRO A 165 9.78 22.66 -0.74
C PRO A 165 9.40 22.57 -2.22
N GLU A 166 9.91 23.47 -3.05
CA GLU A 166 9.65 23.48 -4.49
C GLU A 166 10.30 22.28 -5.20
N ASP A 167 11.52 21.92 -4.81
CA ASP A 167 12.23 20.75 -5.35
C ASP A 167 11.53 19.45 -4.92
N MET A 168 11.05 19.38 -3.68
CA MET A 168 10.25 18.26 -3.18
C MET A 168 8.95 18.12 -3.97
N TYR A 169 8.23 19.22 -4.20
CA TYR A 169 7.02 19.23 -5.02
C TYR A 169 7.29 18.75 -6.44
N GLY A 170 8.38 19.20 -7.06
CA GLY A 170 8.81 18.73 -8.37
C GLY A 170 9.02 17.21 -8.42
N ARG A 171 9.63 16.63 -7.39
CA ARG A 171 9.81 15.17 -7.27
C ARG A 171 8.49 14.42 -7.10
N PHE A 172 7.61 14.91 -6.23
CA PHE A 172 6.30 14.31 -6.01
C PHE A 172 5.46 14.31 -7.28
N ARG A 173 5.44 15.43 -7.99
CA ARG A 173 4.77 15.55 -9.28
C ARG A 173 5.32 14.55 -10.29
N LYS A 174 6.65 14.45 -10.40
CA LYS A 174 7.30 13.49 -11.30
C LYS A 174 6.93 12.05 -10.96
N ALA A 175 6.95 11.66 -9.68
CA ALA A 175 6.56 10.30 -9.26
C ALA A 175 5.10 9.97 -9.63
N ILE A 176 4.18 10.93 -9.47
CA ILE A 176 2.77 10.77 -9.88
C ILE A 176 2.66 10.66 -11.41
N GLU A 177 3.41 11.48 -12.15
CA GLU A 177 3.42 11.47 -13.61
C GLU A 177 3.93 10.13 -14.15
N ASP A 178 5.05 9.63 -13.62
CA ASP A 178 5.63 8.33 -14.01
C ASP A 178 4.60 7.18 -13.83
N VAL A 179 3.88 7.17 -12.70
CA VAL A 179 2.81 6.18 -12.46
C VAL A 179 1.64 6.36 -13.43
N ASN A 180 1.21 7.60 -13.65
CA ASN A 180 0.10 7.90 -14.56
C ASN A 180 0.40 7.57 -16.03
N VAL A 181 1.66 7.66 -16.46
CA VAL A 181 2.08 7.21 -17.79
C VAL A 181 1.84 5.70 -17.94
N ILE A 182 2.20 4.91 -16.93
CA ILE A 182 1.98 3.46 -16.94
C ILE A 182 0.48 3.15 -16.94
N VAL A 183 -0.29 3.81 -16.05
CA VAL A 183 -1.74 3.65 -15.96
C VAL A 183 -2.42 3.99 -17.29
N ALA A 184 -2.04 5.10 -17.93
CA ALA A 184 -2.62 5.51 -19.21
C ALA A 184 -2.25 4.54 -20.35
N THR A 185 -1.03 4.00 -20.33
CA THR A 185 -0.54 3.07 -21.36
C THR A 185 -1.28 1.74 -21.35
N TYR A 186 -1.64 1.25 -20.16
CA TYR A 186 -2.25 -0.08 -19.97
C TYR A 186 -3.70 -0.01 -19.47
N ASN A 187 -4.39 1.11 -19.63
CA ASN A 187 -5.76 1.27 -19.14
C ASN A 187 -6.74 0.35 -19.90
N ASP A 188 -7.62 -0.33 -19.16
CA ASP A 188 -8.78 -1.04 -19.72
C ASP A 188 -9.97 -0.07 -19.79
N ALA A 189 -10.60 0.04 -20.97
CA ALA A 189 -11.75 0.91 -21.19
C ALA A 189 -12.91 0.65 -20.21
N LEU A 190 -13.04 -0.57 -19.68
CA LEU A 190 -14.08 -0.93 -18.71
C LEU A 190 -13.86 -0.35 -17.31
N MET A 191 -12.63 0.05 -16.96
CA MET A 191 -12.33 0.65 -15.66
C MET A 191 -12.60 2.15 -15.59
N GLY A 192 -12.74 2.82 -16.74
CA GLY A 192 -12.83 4.27 -16.84
C GLY A 192 -11.48 4.95 -16.56
N ASP A 193 -11.52 6.11 -15.92
CA ASP A 193 -10.32 6.85 -15.53
C ASP A 193 -9.84 6.39 -14.14
N VAL A 194 -8.74 5.65 -14.12
CA VAL A 194 -8.07 5.17 -12.90
C VAL A 194 -6.73 5.86 -12.65
N GLN A 195 -6.50 7.04 -13.26
CA GLN A 195 -5.30 7.84 -12.98
C GLN A 195 -5.30 8.33 -11.53
N VAL A 196 -4.11 8.32 -10.94
CA VAL A 196 -3.88 8.76 -9.56
C VAL A 196 -3.59 10.26 -9.53
N MET A 197 -4.38 11.00 -8.78
CA MET A 197 -4.27 12.45 -8.62
C MET A 197 -4.45 12.84 -7.15
N PRO A 198 -3.62 13.76 -6.60
CA PRO A 198 -3.78 14.26 -5.24
C PRO A 198 -5.14 14.90 -4.99
N GLU A 199 -5.67 15.65 -5.98
CA GLU A 199 -6.97 16.32 -5.91
C GLU A 199 -8.14 15.36 -5.76
N LYS A 200 -7.99 14.11 -6.24
CA LYS A 200 -8.99 13.04 -6.10
C LYS A 200 -8.83 12.24 -4.81
N GLY A 201 -7.86 12.56 -3.96
CA GLY A 201 -7.56 11.79 -2.74
C GLY A 201 -6.97 10.40 -3.01
N THR A 202 -6.43 10.16 -4.20
CA THR A 202 -5.87 8.85 -4.62
C THR A 202 -4.36 8.75 -4.43
N VAL A 203 -3.74 9.83 -3.95
CA VAL A 203 -2.30 9.93 -3.67
C VAL A 203 -2.12 10.34 -2.21
N ALA A 204 -1.29 9.62 -1.49
CA ALA A 204 -0.83 9.96 -0.15
C ALA A 204 0.70 10.09 -0.13
N PHE A 205 1.23 10.92 0.77
CA PHE A 205 2.66 11.17 0.94
C PHE A 205 3.02 10.91 2.39
N GLY A 206 4.14 10.24 2.64
CA GLY A 206 4.57 10.00 4.01
C GLY A 206 5.86 9.20 4.15
N SER A 207 6.09 8.73 5.36
CA SER A 207 7.18 7.88 5.80
C SER A 207 6.61 6.66 6.52
N GLY A 208 6.68 5.51 5.87
CA GLY A 208 6.34 4.23 6.50
C GLY A 208 7.17 3.94 7.75
N LEU A 209 8.42 4.42 7.80
CA LEU A 209 9.33 4.22 8.93
C LEU A 209 8.91 5.03 10.17
N HIS A 210 8.51 6.29 9.97
CA HIS A 210 8.12 7.17 11.07
C HIS A 210 6.61 7.14 11.38
N GLY A 211 5.80 6.55 10.50
CA GLY A 211 4.37 6.35 10.70
C GLY A 211 3.53 7.62 10.52
N TRP A 212 3.97 8.54 9.65
CA TRP A 212 3.23 9.74 9.25
C TRP A 212 3.21 9.89 7.73
#